data_AF-A0A101MIY3-F1
#
_entry.id   AF-A0A101MIY3-F1
#
_cell.length_a   1.000
_cell.length_b   1.000
_cell.length_c   1.000
_cell.angle_alpha   90.00
_cell.angle_beta   90.00
_cell.angle_gamma   90.00
#
_symmetry.space_group_name_H-M   'P 1'
#
loop_
_entity.id
_entity.type
_entity.pdbx_description
1 polymer ?
#
loop_
_entity_poly.entity_id
_entity_poly.type
_entity_poly.pdbx_seq_one_letter_code
_entity_poly.pdbx_strand_id
1 'polypeptide(L)'
;MTRPHKRPTILSNNKLIPRLYLLEFLISLVLRSYLVTSQISSDSFVSIPDHLVSLAALEHLGYNSETATRIWEYWTNWPPGEPKRETDDDGFLFIDVVEGHLDNSPDTYAENDAEWFHCMNLYGINRELQEEIMDPKLRSIRLTESTKSYCISAVDTISPSMKQ
;
A
#
# COMPACT_ATOMS: atom_id res chain seq x y z
N MET A 1 -7.20 20.89 -33.07
CA MET A 1 -7.16 19.54 -33.70
C MET A 1 -6.37 18.63 -32.77
N THR A 2 -7.07 17.90 -31.90
CA THR A 2 -6.45 17.06 -30.86
C THR A 2 -6.61 15.61 -31.29
N ARG A 3 -5.49 14.88 -31.46
CA ARG A 3 -5.50 13.48 -31.90
C ARG A 3 -6.10 12.60 -30.81
N PRO A 4 -7.01 11.66 -31.13
CA PRO A 4 -7.45 10.66 -30.17
C PRO A 4 -6.33 9.62 -29.96
N HIS A 5 -5.83 9.50 -28.74
CA HIS A 5 -4.93 8.41 -28.37
C HIS A 5 -5.72 7.09 -28.42
N LYS A 6 -5.38 6.26 -29.40
CA LYS A 6 -5.91 4.91 -29.56
C LYS A 6 -5.42 4.04 -28.40
N ARG A 7 -6.39 3.45 -27.70
CA ARG A 7 -6.21 2.34 -26.75
C ARG A 7 -5.51 1.17 -27.48
N PRO A 8 -4.38 0.64 -27.00
CA PRO A 8 -3.88 -0.64 -27.49
C PRO A 8 -4.77 -1.74 -26.91
N THR A 9 -5.52 -2.42 -27.79
CA THR A 9 -6.19 -3.67 -27.46
C THR A 9 -5.13 -4.75 -27.35
N ILE A 10 -4.72 -5.12 -26.13
CA ILE A 10 -3.95 -6.34 -25.91
C ILE A 10 -4.94 -7.45 -25.57
N LEU A 11 -4.96 -8.45 -26.45
CA LEU A 11 -5.75 -9.66 -26.34
C LEU A 11 -5.51 -10.36 -25.00
N SER A 12 -6.61 -10.73 -24.37
CA SER A 12 -6.72 -11.81 -23.39
C SER A 12 -5.91 -13.02 -23.84
N ASN A 13 -4.85 -13.37 -23.12
CA ASN A 13 -4.48 -14.74 -22.76
C ASN A 13 -3.45 -14.70 -21.61
N ASN A 14 -3.77 -15.39 -20.51
CA ASN A 14 -2.95 -15.66 -19.32
C ASN A 14 -2.90 -14.60 -18.20
N LYS A 15 -4.01 -14.46 -17.47
CA LYS A 15 -4.11 -13.80 -16.14
C LYS A 15 -3.33 -14.50 -15.00
N LEU A 16 -2.42 -15.43 -15.31
CA LEU A 16 -1.68 -16.23 -14.30
C LEU A 16 -0.20 -15.85 -14.17
N ILE A 17 0.30 -14.96 -15.04
CA ILE A 17 1.72 -14.54 -15.07
C ILE A 17 2.08 -13.47 -14.01
N PRO A 18 1.19 -12.52 -13.61
CA PRO A 18 1.54 -11.50 -12.60
C PRO A 18 1.81 -12.06 -11.20
N ARG A 19 1.15 -13.16 -10.81
CA ARG A 19 1.22 -13.72 -9.46
C ARG A 19 2.59 -14.28 -9.09
N LEU A 20 3.38 -14.74 -10.05
CA LEU A 20 4.72 -15.29 -9.79
C LEU A 20 5.76 -14.19 -9.53
N TYR A 21 5.65 -13.04 -10.18
CA TYR A 21 6.56 -11.89 -9.96
C TYR A 21 6.19 -11.08 -8.72
N LEU A 22 4.90 -11.01 -8.39
CA LEU A 22 4.46 -10.57 -7.06
C LEU A 22 5.05 -11.49 -5.98
N LEU A 23 5.06 -12.81 -6.19
CA LEU A 23 5.67 -13.73 -5.23
C LEU A 23 7.16 -13.43 -5.00
N GLU A 24 7.94 -13.11 -6.04
CA GLU A 24 9.36 -12.72 -5.91
C GLU A 24 9.54 -11.36 -5.21
N PHE A 25 8.67 -10.38 -5.48
CA PHE A 25 8.64 -9.11 -4.72
C PHE A 25 8.29 -9.33 -3.25
N LEU A 26 7.26 -10.14 -2.99
CA LEU A 26 6.80 -10.52 -1.65
C LEU A 26 7.85 -11.35 -0.92
N ILE A 27 8.52 -12.29 -1.60
CA ILE A 27 9.63 -13.07 -1.05
C ILE A 27 10.82 -12.14 -0.76
N SER A 28 11.13 -11.17 -1.63
CA SER A 28 12.18 -10.18 -1.36
C SER A 28 11.82 -9.26 -0.18
N LEU A 29 10.57 -8.83 -0.05
CA LEU A 29 10.10 -8.00 1.05
C LEU A 29 10.13 -8.79 2.37
N VAL A 30 9.56 -10.00 2.38
CA VAL A 30 9.56 -10.91 3.53
C VAL A 30 10.97 -11.37 3.92
N LEU A 31 11.82 -11.75 2.96
CA LEU A 31 13.21 -12.12 3.23
C LEU A 31 14.04 -10.92 3.69
N ARG A 32 13.73 -9.68 3.29
CA ARG A 32 14.40 -8.50 3.85
C ARG A 32 13.95 -8.21 5.26
N SER A 33 12.64 -8.29 5.56
CA SER A 33 12.16 -8.24 6.95
C SER A 33 12.84 -9.31 7.80
N TYR A 34 13.07 -10.50 7.24
CA TYR A 34 13.75 -11.61 7.93
C TYR A 34 15.28 -11.43 8.01
N LEU A 35 15.97 -10.93 6.98
CA LEU A 35 17.42 -10.69 7.01
C LEU A 35 17.81 -9.47 7.85
N VAL A 36 16.92 -8.48 7.97
CA VAL A 36 17.01 -7.39 8.96
C VAL A 36 17.06 -7.98 10.38
N THR A 37 16.37 -9.09 10.67
CA THR A 37 16.51 -9.79 11.96
C THR A 37 17.83 -10.53 12.16
N SER A 38 18.61 -10.76 11.09
CA SER A 38 19.89 -11.51 11.16
C SER A 38 21.14 -10.62 11.15
N GLN A 39 21.03 -9.34 10.76
CA GLN A 39 22.13 -8.36 10.81
C GLN A 39 21.78 -7.18 11.74
N ILE A 40 21.47 -7.49 12.99
CA ILE A 40 21.03 -6.53 14.00
C ILE A 40 22.19 -5.60 14.39
N SER A 41 22.22 -4.41 13.79
CA SER A 41 22.49 -3.18 14.54
C SER A 41 21.19 -2.79 15.21
N SER A 42 21.24 -2.56 16.52
CA SER A 42 20.12 -2.56 17.46
C SER A 42 19.14 -1.37 17.38
N ASP A 43 18.95 -0.74 16.21
CA ASP A 43 18.24 0.55 16.15
C ASP A 43 17.13 0.65 15.09
N SER A 44 16.68 -0.47 14.50
CA SER A 44 15.55 -0.44 13.56
C SER A 44 14.84 -1.80 13.45
N PHE A 45 14.36 -2.33 14.57
CA PHE A 45 13.24 -3.26 14.49
C PHE A 45 11.98 -2.43 14.30
N VAL A 46 11.32 -2.58 13.15
CA VAL A 46 9.96 -2.06 13.00
C VAL A 46 9.07 -2.87 13.93
N SER A 47 8.76 -2.32 15.10
CA SER A 47 7.87 -2.95 16.07
C SER A 47 6.49 -3.11 15.44
N ILE A 48 5.99 -4.35 15.40
CA ILE A 48 4.60 -4.61 15.06
C ILE A 48 3.75 -3.96 16.17
N PRO A 49 2.74 -3.15 15.83
CA PRO A 49 1.88 -2.52 16.83
C PRO A 49 1.15 -3.56 17.67
N ASP A 50 1.09 -3.34 18.99
CA ASP A 50 0.33 -4.19 19.92
C ASP A 50 -1.19 -4.15 19.64
N HIS A 51 -1.66 -3.06 19.03
CA HIS A 51 -3.06 -2.84 18.66
C HIS A 51 -3.17 -2.59 17.16
N LEU A 52 -3.86 -3.50 16.47
CA LEU A 52 -3.98 -3.52 15.01
C LEU A 52 -4.94 -2.43 14.50
N VAL A 53 -5.92 -2.04 15.30
CA VAL A 53 -6.76 -0.85 15.05
C VAL A 53 -6.18 0.33 15.83
N SER A 54 -5.17 0.98 15.26
CA SER A 54 -4.48 2.10 15.91
C SER A 54 -3.80 3.04 14.90
N LEU A 55 -3.47 4.24 15.38
CA LEU A 55 -2.62 5.17 14.62
C LEU A 55 -1.25 4.57 14.30
N ALA A 56 -0.64 3.87 15.25
CA ALA A 56 0.65 3.20 15.06
C ALA A 56 0.59 2.14 13.96
N ALA A 57 -0.55 1.46 13.81
CA ALA A 57 -0.75 0.52 12.71
C ALA A 57 -0.79 1.20 11.34
N LEU A 58 -1.40 2.38 11.22
CA LEU A 58 -1.39 3.15 9.98
C LEU A 58 0.04 3.60 9.59
N GLU A 59 0.82 4.05 10.56
CA GLU A 59 2.22 4.41 10.32
C GLU A 59 3.05 3.16 9.95
N HIS A 60 2.80 2.03 10.61
CA HIS A 60 3.42 0.74 10.29
C HIS A 60 3.07 0.23 8.88
N LEU A 61 1.84 0.48 8.41
CA LEU A 61 1.38 0.18 7.04
C LEU A 61 2.07 1.05 5.97
N GLY A 62 2.88 2.03 6.38
CA GLY A 62 3.67 2.86 5.47
C GLY A 62 3.03 4.21 5.16
N TYR A 63 1.98 4.62 5.86
CA TYR A 63 1.48 5.99 5.76
C TYR A 63 2.38 6.96 6.50
N ASN A 64 2.49 8.19 6.01
CA ASN A 64 3.11 9.28 6.74
C ASN A 64 2.20 9.73 7.91
N SER A 65 2.80 10.37 8.91
CA SER A 65 2.09 10.71 10.16
C SER A 65 0.86 11.61 9.95
N GLU A 66 0.91 12.54 8.99
CA GLU A 66 -0.24 13.40 8.64
C GLU A 66 -1.41 12.56 8.12
N THR A 67 -1.14 11.64 7.19
CA THR A 67 -2.17 10.82 6.57
C THR A 67 -2.69 9.75 7.53
N ALA A 68 -1.81 9.13 8.29
CA ALA A 68 -2.17 8.23 9.38
C ALA A 68 -3.10 8.92 10.38
N THR A 69 -2.78 10.15 10.80
CA THR A 69 -3.64 10.94 11.69
C THR A 69 -5.00 11.20 11.06
N ARG A 70 -5.06 11.59 9.78
CA ARG A 70 -6.32 11.84 9.07
C ARG A 70 -7.21 10.60 8.98
N ILE A 71 -6.63 9.44 8.64
CA ILE A 71 -7.37 8.17 8.58
C ILE A 71 -7.86 7.77 9.98
N TRP A 72 -7.01 7.92 11.00
CA TRP A 72 -7.36 7.64 12.38
C TRP A 72 -8.48 8.54 12.92
N GLU A 73 -8.43 9.84 12.63
CA GLU A 73 -9.48 10.79 12.99
C GLU A 73 -10.82 10.43 12.34
N TYR A 74 -10.81 10.01 11.08
CA TYR A 74 -12.01 9.51 10.41
C TYR A 74 -12.57 8.25 11.09
N TRP A 75 -11.70 7.29 11.43
CA TRP A 75 -12.11 6.07 12.14
C TRP A 75 -12.66 6.33 13.54
N THR A 76 -12.04 7.20 14.31
CA THR A 76 -12.43 7.51 15.69
C THR A 76 -13.70 8.36 15.77
N ASN A 77 -13.95 9.23 14.78
CA ASN A 77 -15.13 10.08 14.68
C ASN A 77 -16.22 9.48 13.77
N TRP A 78 -16.28 8.15 13.69
CA TRP A 78 -17.23 7.46 12.82
C TRP A 78 -18.67 7.90 13.10
N PRO A 79 -19.46 8.24 12.06
CA PRO A 79 -20.79 8.76 12.25
C PRO A 79 -21.69 7.74 12.96
N PRO A 80 -22.57 8.17 13.86
CA PRO A 80 -23.53 7.28 14.48
C PRO A 80 -24.52 6.75 13.44
N GLY A 81 -24.70 5.43 13.38
CA GLY A 81 -25.60 4.77 12.43
C GLY A 81 -24.97 3.53 11.79
N GLU A 82 -25.59 3.06 10.71
CA GLU A 82 -25.05 1.97 9.89
C GLU A 82 -24.30 2.53 8.66
N PRO A 83 -23.19 1.88 8.24
CA PRO A 83 -22.57 0.72 8.86
C PRO A 83 -21.81 1.08 10.14
N LYS A 84 -21.86 0.23 11.16
CA LYS A 84 -21.02 0.33 12.37
C LYS A 84 -19.56 0.00 12.06
N ARG A 85 -18.64 0.24 12.99
CA ARG A 85 -17.23 -0.23 12.89
C ARG A 85 -17.09 -1.66 13.37
N GLU A 86 -16.04 -2.35 12.92
CA GLU A 86 -15.65 -3.67 13.48
C GLU A 86 -15.41 -3.63 14.99
N THR A 87 -14.94 -2.49 15.54
CA THR A 87 -14.73 -2.32 16.99
C THR A 87 -16.03 -2.14 17.77
N ASP A 88 -17.13 -1.83 17.09
CA ASP A 88 -18.42 -1.53 17.71
C ASP A 88 -19.39 -2.71 17.60
N ASP A 89 -19.49 -3.38 16.44
CA ASP A 89 -20.40 -4.53 16.18
C ASP A 89 -20.21 -5.14 14.76
N ASP A 90 -19.16 -5.96 14.53
CA ASP A 90 -18.88 -6.72 13.28
C ASP A 90 -19.17 -5.97 11.96
N GLY A 91 -18.92 -4.66 11.97
CA GLY A 91 -19.28 -3.75 10.90
C GLY A 91 -18.19 -3.58 9.84
N PHE A 92 -18.02 -2.35 9.37
CA PHE A 92 -17.02 -1.98 8.39
C PHE A 92 -15.61 -2.21 8.93
N LEU A 93 -14.76 -2.89 8.16
CA LEU A 93 -13.43 -3.27 8.61
C LEU A 93 -12.48 -2.08 8.62
N PHE A 94 -11.55 -2.06 9.57
CA PHE A 94 -10.54 -1.00 9.61
C PHE A 94 -9.71 -0.98 8.33
N ILE A 95 -9.32 -2.14 7.81
CA ILE A 95 -8.53 -2.26 6.58
C ILE A 95 -9.27 -1.71 5.35
N ASP A 96 -10.59 -1.86 5.28
CA ASP A 96 -11.39 -1.32 4.16
C ASP A 96 -11.36 0.22 4.15
N VAL A 97 -11.30 0.84 5.33
CA VAL A 97 -11.14 2.30 5.47
C VAL A 97 -9.75 2.74 5.02
N VAL A 98 -8.74 1.97 5.36
CA VAL A 98 -7.35 2.23 4.98
C VAL A 98 -7.17 2.13 3.47
N GLU A 99 -7.64 1.05 2.85
CA GLU A 99 -7.57 0.85 1.40
C GLU A 99 -8.42 1.88 0.65
N GLY A 100 -9.64 2.14 1.12
CA GLY A 100 -10.54 3.15 0.55
C GLY A 100 -9.97 4.57 0.56
N HIS A 101 -8.96 4.86 1.38
CA HIS A 101 -8.23 6.12 1.35
C HIS A 101 -7.59 6.40 -0.02
N LEU A 102 -7.18 5.34 -0.72
CA LEU A 102 -6.45 5.42 -1.98
C LEU A 102 -7.39 5.58 -3.20
N ASP A 103 -8.69 5.30 -3.05
CA ASP A 103 -9.62 5.20 -4.18
C ASP A 103 -9.83 6.52 -4.93
N ASN A 104 -9.89 7.64 -4.22
CA ASN A 104 -10.19 8.94 -4.82
C ASN A 104 -8.95 9.69 -5.37
N SER A 105 -7.76 9.11 -5.21
CA SER A 105 -6.51 9.76 -5.59
C SER A 105 -6.08 9.44 -7.03
N PRO A 106 -5.38 10.37 -7.72
CA PRO A 106 -4.88 10.19 -9.08
C PRO A 106 -3.91 9.01 -9.17
N ASP A 107 -4.02 8.23 -10.24
CA ASP A 107 -3.20 7.04 -10.47
C ASP A 107 -2.34 7.18 -11.73
N THR A 108 -1.23 6.45 -11.80
CA THR A 108 -0.33 6.47 -12.97
C THR A 108 0.21 5.08 -13.31
N TYR A 109 0.48 4.88 -14.60
CA TYR A 109 1.23 3.76 -15.18
C TYR A 109 2.49 4.25 -15.91
N ALA A 110 2.84 5.54 -15.74
CA ALA A 110 3.91 6.15 -16.50
C ALA A 110 5.27 5.55 -16.14
N GLU A 111 6.18 5.48 -17.11
CA GLU A 111 7.58 5.10 -16.84
C GLU A 111 8.38 6.22 -16.14
N ASN A 112 7.74 7.38 -15.95
CA ASN A 112 8.30 8.55 -15.32
C ASN A 112 8.25 8.40 -13.80
N ASP A 113 9.41 8.24 -13.19
CA ASP A 113 9.52 8.06 -11.74
C ASP A 113 8.97 9.27 -10.97
N ALA A 114 9.02 10.48 -11.52
CA ALA A 114 8.46 11.67 -10.87
C ALA A 114 6.93 11.61 -10.72
N GLU A 115 6.23 10.99 -11.66
CA GLU A 115 4.77 10.82 -11.57
C GLU A 115 4.39 9.79 -10.51
N TRP A 116 5.19 8.73 -10.36
CA TRP A 116 5.02 7.74 -9.30
C TRP A 116 5.17 8.38 -7.92
N PHE A 117 6.26 9.11 -7.69
CA PHE A 117 6.47 9.84 -6.44
C PHE A 117 5.36 10.86 -6.20
N HIS A 118 4.88 11.54 -7.25
CA HIS A 118 3.76 12.47 -7.10
C HIS A 118 2.48 11.76 -6.62
N CYS A 119 2.10 10.64 -7.23
CA CYS A 119 0.96 9.83 -6.79
C CYS A 119 1.13 9.33 -5.34
N MET A 120 2.27 8.75 -5.00
CA MET A 120 2.51 8.24 -3.64
C MET A 120 2.49 9.35 -2.58
N ASN A 121 2.95 10.56 -2.91
CA ASN A 121 2.82 11.72 -2.04
C ASN A 121 1.36 12.13 -1.82
N LEU A 122 0.52 12.11 -2.87
CA LEU A 122 -0.92 12.38 -2.75
C LEU A 122 -1.65 11.33 -1.91
N TYR A 123 -1.20 10.07 -2.00
CA TYR A 123 -1.70 8.97 -1.19
C TYR A 123 -1.27 9.05 0.26
N GLY A 124 -0.26 9.88 0.56
CA GLY A 124 0.29 10.01 1.90
C GLY A 124 1.21 8.86 2.31
N ILE A 125 1.82 8.17 1.35
CA ILE A 125 2.80 7.11 1.62
C ILE A 125 4.11 7.74 2.12
N ASN A 126 4.72 7.15 3.14
CA ASN A 126 5.98 7.62 3.71
C ASN A 126 7.16 7.41 2.74
N ARG A 127 8.27 8.10 2.98
CA ARG A 127 9.41 8.06 2.05
C ARG A 127 10.08 6.68 1.98
N GLU A 128 10.13 5.96 3.09
CA GLU A 128 10.75 4.63 3.15
C GLU A 128 10.04 3.66 2.21
N LEU A 129 8.72 3.54 2.32
CA LEU A 129 7.93 2.68 1.43
C LEU A 129 7.94 3.18 -0.02
N GLN A 130 7.98 4.49 -0.25
CA GLN A 130 8.19 5.04 -1.61
C GLN A 130 9.50 4.55 -2.22
N GLU A 131 10.60 4.59 -1.47
CA GLU A 131 11.92 4.15 -1.93
C GLU A 131 11.95 2.63 -2.21
N GLU A 132 11.26 1.84 -1.41
CA GLU A 132 11.12 0.39 -1.63
C GLU A 132 10.34 0.07 -2.90
N ILE A 133 9.18 0.69 -3.10
CA ILE A 133 8.38 0.55 -4.34
C ILE A 133 9.22 1.01 -5.55
N MET A 134 10.03 2.07 -5.36
CA MET A 134 10.80 2.67 -6.43
C MET A 134 12.16 2.00 -6.70
N ASP A 135 12.53 0.92 -5.98
CA ASP A 135 13.80 0.20 -6.18
C ASP A 135 14.02 -0.10 -7.68
N PRO A 136 15.13 0.37 -8.28
CA PRO A 136 15.43 0.14 -9.69
C PRO A 136 15.41 -1.32 -10.11
N LYS A 137 15.72 -2.25 -9.19
CA LYS A 137 15.65 -3.71 -9.42
C LYS A 137 14.24 -4.18 -9.71
N LEU A 138 13.25 -3.47 -9.20
CA LEU A 138 11.83 -3.76 -9.36
C LEU A 138 11.22 -3.03 -10.55
N ARG A 139 11.95 -2.15 -11.25
CA ARG A 139 11.39 -1.32 -12.33
C ARG A 139 10.63 -2.14 -13.39
N SER A 140 11.17 -3.27 -13.82
CA SER A 140 10.52 -4.13 -14.81
C SER A 140 9.19 -4.72 -14.33
N ILE A 141 9.08 -4.97 -13.03
CA ILE A 141 7.88 -5.49 -12.37
C ILE A 141 6.94 -4.31 -12.08
N ARG A 142 7.43 -3.20 -11.52
CA ARG A 142 6.68 -1.98 -11.22
C ARG A 142 5.85 -1.48 -12.40
N LEU A 143 6.36 -1.58 -13.62
CA LEU A 143 5.66 -1.13 -14.84
C LEU A 143 4.58 -2.11 -15.35
N THR A 144 4.32 -3.23 -14.67
CA THR A 144 3.24 -4.16 -15.03
C THR A 144 1.88 -3.73 -14.48
N GLU A 145 1.84 -2.86 -13.48
CA GLU A 145 0.63 -2.41 -12.79
C GLU A 145 0.71 -0.91 -12.49
N SER A 146 -0.35 -0.31 -11.93
CA SER A 146 -0.35 1.11 -11.57
C SER A 146 0.25 1.38 -10.20
N THR A 147 0.60 2.64 -9.94
CA THR A 147 1.05 3.09 -8.62
C THR A 147 0.05 2.75 -7.52
N LYS A 148 -1.25 2.91 -7.76
CA LYS A 148 -2.29 2.53 -6.79
C LYS A 148 -2.26 1.04 -6.47
N SER A 149 -2.18 0.17 -7.48
CA SER A 149 -2.10 -1.29 -7.28
C SER A 149 -0.92 -1.69 -6.40
N TYR A 150 0.24 -1.05 -6.58
CA TYR A 150 1.41 -1.30 -5.74
C TYR A 150 1.24 -0.81 -4.30
N CYS A 151 0.67 0.38 -4.10
CA CYS A 151 0.43 0.89 -2.75
C CYS A 151 -0.58 0.03 -1.98
N ILE A 152 -1.69 -0.38 -2.61
CA ILE A 152 -2.65 -1.31 -1.99
C ILE A 152 -1.97 -2.64 -1.67
N SER A 153 -1.20 -3.20 -2.61
CA SER A 153 -0.50 -4.46 -2.39
C SER A 153 0.51 -4.35 -1.25
N ALA A 154 1.22 -3.22 -1.11
CA ALA A 154 2.15 -2.99 -0.01
C ALA A 154 1.41 -2.96 1.33
N VAL A 155 0.30 -2.22 1.42
CA VAL A 155 -0.55 -2.14 2.60
C VAL A 155 -1.10 -3.53 2.97
N ASP A 156 -1.68 -4.27 2.02
CA ASP A 156 -2.21 -5.63 2.27
C ASP A 156 -1.10 -6.64 2.61
N THR A 157 0.14 -6.43 2.16
CA THR A 157 1.30 -7.28 2.50
C THR A 157 1.79 -7.05 3.93
N ILE A 158 1.62 -5.84 4.46
CA ILE A 158 1.95 -5.51 5.86
C ILE A 158 0.79 -5.89 6.79
N SER A 159 -0.45 -5.88 6.26
CA SER A 159 -1.68 -6.28 6.95
C SER A 159 -1.88 -7.77 7.33
N PRO A 160 -1.19 -8.82 6.83
CA PRO A 160 -1.49 -10.21 7.22
C PRO A 160 -1.18 -10.46 8.70
N SER A 161 -0.27 -9.67 9.27
CA SER A 161 0.01 -9.55 10.70
C SER A 161 -1.21 -9.12 11.52
N MET A 162 -2.21 -8.52 10.88
CA MET A 162 -3.33 -7.80 11.49
C MET A 162 -4.68 -8.52 11.37
N LYS A 163 -4.77 -9.67 10.68
CA LYS A 163 -6.02 -10.42 10.44
C LYS A 163 -6.21 -11.60 11.43
N GLN A 164 -5.79 -11.46 12.70
CA GLN A 164 -5.96 -12.48 13.75
C GLN A 164 -7.30 -12.35 14.48
#